data_AF-M8BGD4-F1
#
_entry.id   AF-M8BGD4-F1
#
_cell.length_a   1.000
_cell.length_b   1.000
_cell.length_c   1.000
_cell.angle_alpha   90.00
_cell.angle_beta   90.00
_cell.angle_gamma   90.00
#
_symmetry.space_group_name_H-M   'P 1'
#
loop_
_entity.id
_entity.type
_entity.pdbx_description
1 polymer ?
#
loop_
_entity_poly.entity_id
_entity_poly.type
_entity_poly.pdbx_seq_one_letter_code
_entity_poly.pdbx_strand_id
1 'polypeptide(L)'
;MTHPDRWAVGHPGTNGMSWPVWLALMGRRASRQAPVLFRPKPTQVRSSSPEATMAAAAAGSDLLVVRLPSPSAEDPLHHDKKKLLEARKLSCTFQVPISSSPVDACKLLDQMIHAARVAHMDELELYFAGGDDYGPFSARNELESLNLLLKTINTLLVAANDGAKGVLQLLVDEIVVRLRSVGLTDKLQMALQTENHEIEDSLLKWGEQHGVKSKLQIAFFEGAGRGMLASEDLGVDDIALEIPESLIISEELLCQSDMFLALKDVNSISTETMLLLWSMRERHNPSSMFKMFFETLPSNFNTGLSFGIDALAALEGTLLFDELMQARQHLRQQYDELFPMLSTKFPEIFKQDIFSWDNFLWACELWYSNSMMVVLSSGKLTTCLIPVAGLMNHSVTPHILNYGRVDQATKSLKFPLSRPCEAGAQCFLSYGKHPGSHLITFYGFLPREDNPYDVIPLDLDTSVHEEDGTAQSVSTSVTTHMVRGTWLCRSRGPPTYGLPPPLLSHLRAALNCDHNESTPEADGECELGRCASAGLQGSSEKDNFVHCYFLWLRIGNA
;
A
#
# COMPACT_ATOMS: atom_id res chain seq x y z
N MET A 1 28.27 -12.48 4.66
CA MET A 1 27.62 -12.27 5.97
C MET A 1 26.33 -11.52 5.70
N THR A 2 25.22 -12.21 5.88
CA THR A 2 23.88 -11.89 5.37
C THR A 2 23.09 -11.08 6.41
N HIS A 3 22.59 -9.90 6.03
CA HIS A 3 21.83 -9.01 6.92
C HIS A 3 20.39 -9.54 7.17
N PRO A 4 19.89 -9.49 8.42
CA PRO A 4 18.53 -9.85 8.79
C PRO A 4 17.59 -8.64 8.64
N ASP A 5 16.27 -8.85 8.70
CA ASP A 5 15.22 -7.81 8.81
C ASP A 5 14.85 -7.06 7.51
N ARG A 6 14.30 -7.77 6.52
CA ARG A 6 13.45 -7.12 5.48
C ARG A 6 12.14 -7.86 5.27
N TRP A 7 11.03 -7.22 5.58
CA TRP A 7 9.68 -7.69 5.29
C TRP A 7 9.32 -7.30 3.84
N ALA A 8 8.78 -8.23 3.06
CA ALA A 8 8.38 -7.97 1.68
C ALA A 8 6.86 -7.81 1.64
N VAL A 9 6.38 -6.57 1.78
CA VAL A 9 4.99 -6.25 1.42
C VAL A 9 5.03 -5.63 0.03
N GLY A 10 4.96 -6.49 -0.97
CA GLY A 10 4.80 -6.11 -2.35
C GLY A 10 3.91 -7.13 -3.03
N HIS A 11 3.18 -6.69 -4.04
CA HIS A 11 2.54 -7.59 -4.98
C HIS A 11 3.38 -7.68 -6.26
N PRO A 12 3.17 -8.74 -7.05
CA PRO A 12 3.81 -8.94 -8.34
C PRO A 12 3.81 -7.75 -9.33
N GLY A 13 2.97 -6.74 -9.13
CA GLY A 13 2.99 -5.52 -9.94
C GLY A 13 4.19 -4.60 -9.69
N THR A 14 4.83 -4.62 -8.53
CA THR A 14 5.74 -3.51 -8.18
C THR A 14 7.23 -3.84 -8.24
N ASN A 15 7.64 -5.10 -8.47
CA ASN A 15 9.06 -5.48 -8.45
C ASN A 15 9.40 -6.50 -9.56
N GLY A 16 9.80 -6.02 -10.73
CA GLY A 16 10.72 -6.73 -11.65
C GLY A 16 10.34 -8.12 -12.18
N MET A 17 9.11 -8.60 -12.01
CA MET A 17 8.59 -9.84 -12.61
C MET A 17 7.35 -9.51 -13.43
N SER A 18 7.38 -9.90 -14.69
CA SER A 18 6.40 -9.54 -15.71
C SER A 18 5.07 -10.24 -15.49
N TRP A 19 4.11 -9.58 -14.83
CA TRP A 19 2.73 -9.99 -14.97
C TRP A 19 2.17 -9.43 -16.28
N PRO A 20 1.60 -10.27 -17.14
CA PRO A 20 1.21 -9.85 -18.49
C PRO A 20 0.31 -8.61 -18.50
N VAL A 21 -0.72 -8.59 -17.64
CA VAL A 21 -1.65 -7.44 -17.50
C VAL A 21 -0.97 -6.19 -16.95
N TRP A 22 -0.09 -6.34 -15.96
CA TRP A 22 0.61 -5.21 -15.35
C TRP A 22 1.58 -4.55 -16.35
N LEU A 23 2.28 -5.36 -17.16
CA LEU A 23 3.09 -4.86 -18.27
C LEU A 23 2.26 -4.23 -19.38
N ALA A 24 1.09 -4.76 -19.72
CA ALA A 24 0.20 -4.17 -20.71
C ALA A 24 -0.31 -2.78 -20.27
N LEU A 25 -0.70 -2.65 -19.00
CA LEU A 25 -1.10 -1.37 -18.40
C LEU A 25 0.07 -0.36 -18.34
N MET A 26 1.29 -0.84 -18.10
CA MET A 26 2.50 0.01 -18.05
C MET A 26 3.07 0.36 -19.43
N GLY A 27 2.89 -0.50 -20.43
CA GLY A 27 3.50 -0.40 -21.76
C GLY A 27 3.11 0.85 -22.55
N ARG A 28 1.94 1.44 -22.27
CA ARG A 28 1.53 2.72 -22.88
C ARG A 28 1.79 3.96 -22.05
N ARG A 29 1.93 3.86 -20.72
CA ARG A 29 2.53 4.96 -19.92
C ARG A 29 3.93 5.30 -20.45
N ALA A 30 4.65 4.34 -21.03
CA ALA A 30 5.95 4.58 -21.66
C ALA A 30 5.88 5.20 -23.08
N SER A 31 4.75 5.09 -23.80
CA SER A 31 4.63 5.52 -25.22
C SER A 31 4.11 6.95 -25.44
N ARG A 32 3.46 7.54 -24.44
CA ARG A 32 3.36 9.00 -24.28
C ARG A 32 4.34 9.31 -23.19
N GLN A 33 5.37 10.12 -23.43
CA GLN A 33 6.49 10.34 -22.49
C GLN A 33 6.03 10.22 -21.05
N ALA A 34 6.36 9.09 -20.42
CA ALA A 34 5.95 8.82 -19.06
C ALA A 34 6.47 9.97 -18.21
N PRO A 35 5.65 10.61 -17.37
CA PRO A 35 6.24 11.11 -16.15
C PRO A 35 6.95 9.97 -15.46
N VAL A 36 7.99 10.31 -14.71
CA VAL A 36 8.73 9.41 -13.82
C VAL A 36 7.85 8.99 -12.63
N LEU A 37 6.57 8.71 -12.86
CA LEU A 37 5.56 8.34 -11.89
C LEU A 37 5.21 6.87 -12.13
N PHE A 38 5.63 6.04 -11.18
CA PHE A 38 5.56 4.58 -11.19
C PHE A 38 6.59 3.87 -12.07
N ARG A 39 7.86 4.25 -11.97
CA ARG A 39 8.85 3.18 -11.73
C ARG A 39 8.90 2.98 -10.22
N PRO A 40 8.24 1.96 -9.65
CA PRO A 40 8.81 1.35 -8.48
C PRO A 40 10.14 0.74 -8.97
N LYS A 41 11.23 1.51 -8.93
CA LYS A 41 12.49 0.88 -8.54
C LYS A 41 12.15 0.16 -7.25
N PRO A 42 12.64 -1.07 -7.04
CA PRO A 42 12.30 -1.79 -5.84
C PRO A 42 12.45 -0.85 -4.67
N THR A 43 11.31 -0.48 -4.09
CA THR A 43 11.29 0.09 -2.76
C THR A 43 11.68 -1.12 -1.94
N GLN A 44 13.00 -1.33 -1.89
CA GLN A 44 13.62 -1.84 -0.71
C GLN A 44 13.16 -0.86 0.35
N VAL A 45 12.02 -1.15 0.99
CA VAL A 45 11.84 -0.80 2.38
C VAL A 45 12.92 -1.61 3.10
N ARG A 46 14.16 -1.15 2.96
CA ARG A 46 15.18 -1.35 3.96
C ARG A 46 14.63 -0.52 5.11
N SER A 47 13.94 -1.17 6.02
CA SER A 47 14.28 -0.88 7.40
C SER A 47 15.79 -1.07 7.46
N SER A 48 16.54 0.04 7.48
CA SER A 48 17.84 -0.01 8.09
C SER A 48 17.60 -0.66 9.43
N SER A 49 18.17 -1.85 9.67
CA SER A 49 18.39 -2.26 11.05
C SER A 49 19.18 -1.09 11.62
N PRO A 50 18.63 -0.28 12.54
CA PRO A 50 19.49 0.64 13.23
C PRO A 50 20.41 -0.31 13.98
N GLU A 51 21.69 -0.35 13.64
CA GLU A 51 22.65 -0.47 14.71
C GLU A 51 22.35 0.73 15.60
N ALA A 52 21.45 0.53 16.57
CA ALA A 52 21.25 1.42 17.68
C ALA A 52 22.61 1.43 18.36
N THR A 53 23.46 2.38 17.98
CA THR A 53 24.74 2.57 18.61
C THR A 53 24.39 3.03 20.01
N MET A 54 24.46 2.07 20.94
CA MET A 54 24.05 2.22 22.32
C MET A 54 24.67 3.48 22.91
N ALA A 55 23.84 4.43 23.28
CA ALA A 55 24.17 5.38 24.33
C ALA A 55 23.41 4.92 25.58
N ALA A 56 23.98 3.92 26.25
CA ALA A 56 23.71 3.74 27.67
C ALA A 56 24.08 5.04 28.38
N ALA A 57 23.33 5.41 29.42
CA ALA A 57 23.69 6.54 30.28
C ALA A 57 25.19 6.41 30.62
N ALA A 58 25.99 7.40 30.20
CA ALA A 58 27.34 7.50 30.76
C ALA A 58 27.16 7.52 32.28
N ALA A 59 27.87 6.65 32.99
CA ALA A 59 27.72 6.53 34.44
C ALA A 59 27.82 7.94 35.08
N GLY A 60 26.70 8.44 35.62
CA GLY A 60 26.59 9.80 36.18
C GLY A 60 25.83 10.85 35.36
N SER A 61 25.24 10.50 34.21
CA SER A 61 24.40 11.42 33.40
C SER A 61 22.90 11.24 33.74
N ASP A 62 22.23 12.32 34.16
CA ASP A 62 20.76 12.41 34.34
C ASP A 62 19.99 12.47 33.01
N LEU A 63 20.68 12.33 31.87
CA LEU A 63 20.13 12.42 30.53
C LEU A 63 20.27 11.08 29.79
N LEU A 64 19.17 10.66 29.19
CA LEU A 64 19.08 9.51 28.29
C LEU A 64 19.04 9.98 26.84
N VAL A 65 19.77 9.31 25.95
CA VAL A 65 19.84 9.71 24.54
C VAL A 65 19.06 8.73 23.68
N VAL A 66 17.96 9.19 23.07
CA VAL A 66 17.19 8.43 22.08
C VAL A 66 17.65 8.85 20.69
N ARG A 67 18.10 7.89 19.87
CA ARG A 67 18.53 8.12 18.50
C ARG A 67 17.62 7.38 17.53
N LEU A 68 16.98 8.13 16.66
CA LEU A 68 16.25 7.58 15.52
C LEU A 68 17.21 7.35 14.36
N PRO A 69 16.99 6.31 13.55
CA PRO A 69 17.74 6.14 12.31
C PRO A 69 17.52 7.37 11.41
N SER A 70 18.62 8.05 11.08
CA SER A 70 18.58 9.07 10.02
C SER A 70 18.21 8.43 8.69
N PRO A 71 17.57 9.18 7.76
CA PRO A 71 17.30 8.68 6.41
C PRO A 71 18.59 8.11 5.78
N SER A 72 18.54 6.85 5.33
CA SER A 72 19.70 6.18 4.73
C SER A 72 20.21 6.95 3.52
N ALA A 73 21.53 7.01 3.30
CA ALA A 73 22.08 7.57 2.06
C ALA A 73 21.68 6.77 0.81
N GLU A 74 21.24 5.52 0.99
CA GLU A 74 20.71 4.67 -0.08
C GLU A 74 19.20 4.85 -0.31
N ASP A 75 18.50 5.61 0.55
CA ASP A 75 17.08 5.93 0.35
C ASP A 75 16.95 6.87 -0.86
N PRO A 76 16.18 6.52 -1.91
CA PRO A 76 15.94 7.41 -3.04
C PRO A 76 15.36 8.77 -2.64
N LEU A 77 14.65 8.83 -1.51
CA LEU A 77 14.00 10.02 -0.96
C LEU A 77 14.88 10.72 0.09
N HIS A 78 16.14 10.30 0.26
CA HIS A 78 17.05 10.83 1.29
C HIS A 78 17.13 12.36 1.28
N HIS A 79 17.32 12.95 0.10
CA HIS A 79 17.49 14.39 -0.04
C HIS A 79 16.24 15.15 0.43
N ASP A 80 15.06 14.74 -0.03
CA ASP A 80 13.79 15.39 0.27
C ASP A 80 13.42 15.24 1.76
N LYS A 81 13.62 14.05 2.33
CA LYS A 81 13.42 13.81 3.77
C LYS A 81 14.34 14.67 4.62
N LYS A 82 15.63 14.77 4.25
CA LYS A 82 16.60 15.60 4.97
C LYS A 82 16.22 17.08 4.91
N LYS A 83 15.87 17.58 3.72
CA LYS A 83 15.40 18.96 3.52
C LYS A 83 14.16 19.25 4.36
N LEU A 84 13.23 18.30 4.46
CA LEU A 84 12.01 18.45 5.26
C LEU A 84 12.29 18.46 6.77
N LEU A 85 13.20 17.59 7.26
CA LEU A 85 13.66 17.62 8.66
C LEU A 85 14.28 18.98 9.01
N GLU A 86 15.15 19.51 8.14
CA GLU A 86 15.79 20.82 8.32
C GLU A 86 14.77 21.96 8.33
N ALA A 87 13.85 21.98 7.36
CA ALA A 87 12.79 22.98 7.26
C ALA A 87 11.91 23.01 8.52
N ARG A 88 11.64 21.85 9.11
CA ARG A 88 10.81 21.70 10.32
C ARG A 88 11.59 21.78 11.62
N LYS A 89 12.91 22.01 11.56
CA LYS A 89 13.82 22.05 12.72
C LYS A 89 13.74 20.80 13.59
N LEU A 90 13.57 19.63 12.95
CA LEU A 90 13.48 18.33 13.62
C LEU A 90 14.88 17.71 13.75
N SER A 91 15.14 17.10 14.91
CA SER A 91 16.35 16.32 15.18
C SER A 91 16.06 14.82 15.05
N CYS A 92 17.07 14.01 14.78
CA CYS A 92 17.00 12.53 14.93
C CYS A 92 17.65 12.06 16.24
N THR A 93 18.15 12.97 17.08
CA THR A 93 18.73 12.67 18.39
C THR A 93 18.07 13.53 19.45
N PHE A 94 17.59 12.87 20.51
CA PHE A 94 16.79 13.47 21.55
C PHE A 94 17.41 13.19 22.91
N GLN A 95 17.46 14.21 23.76
CA GLN A 95 17.90 14.08 25.15
C GLN A 95 16.65 14.06 26.04
N VAL A 96 16.50 12.98 26.80
CA VAL A 96 15.36 12.74 27.69
C VAL A 96 15.89 12.76 29.13
N PRO A 97 15.56 13.78 29.93
CA PRO A 97 15.89 13.78 31.36
C PRO A 97 15.25 12.59 32.08
N ILE A 98 16.01 11.88 32.90
CA ILE A 98 15.51 10.75 33.70
C ILE A 98 14.43 11.23 34.68
N SER A 99 14.53 12.48 35.16
CA SER A 99 13.56 13.15 36.03
C SER A 99 12.38 13.79 35.29
N SER A 100 12.19 13.51 34.00
CA SER A 100 11.10 14.10 33.22
C SER A 100 9.74 13.83 33.85
N SER A 101 8.91 14.87 33.94
CA SER A 101 7.50 14.69 34.25
C SER A 101 6.79 13.94 33.11
N PRO A 102 5.65 13.28 33.36
CA PRO A 102 4.84 12.67 32.30
C PRO A 102 4.54 13.63 31.14
N VAL A 103 4.21 14.88 31.47
CA VAL A 103 3.87 15.91 30.47
C VAL A 103 5.07 16.25 29.59
N ASP A 104 6.26 16.38 30.18
CA ASP A 104 7.47 16.72 29.42
C ASP A 104 7.96 15.55 28.58
N ALA A 105 7.85 14.33 29.10
CA ALA A 105 8.14 13.10 28.35
C ALA A 105 7.20 12.96 27.14
N CYS A 106 5.90 13.21 27.30
CA CYS A 106 4.94 13.19 26.17
C CYS A 106 5.27 14.26 25.10
N LYS A 107 5.65 15.48 25.50
CA LYS A 107 6.06 16.51 24.53
C LYS A 107 7.31 16.11 23.75
N LEU A 108 8.28 15.49 24.41
CA LEU A 108 9.47 14.95 23.74
C LEU A 108 9.09 13.81 22.79
N LEU A 109 8.16 12.94 23.19
CA LEU A 109 7.64 11.87 22.33
C LEU A 109 6.96 12.43 21.08
N ASP A 110 6.18 13.53 21.19
CA ASP A 110 5.57 14.18 20.02
C ASP A 110 6.64 14.61 19.00
N GLN A 111 7.75 15.18 19.47
CA GLN A 111 8.87 15.56 18.60
C GLN A 111 9.55 14.34 17.97
N MET A 112 9.71 13.25 18.73
CA MET A 112 10.25 11.99 18.21
C MET A 112 9.34 11.40 17.13
N ILE A 113 8.02 11.43 17.32
CA ILE A 113 7.05 10.97 16.33
C ILE A 113 7.12 11.82 15.07
N HIS A 114 7.19 13.14 15.19
CA HIS A 114 7.33 14.01 14.02
C HIS A 114 8.57 13.67 13.18
N ALA A 115 9.70 13.40 13.83
CA ALA A 115 10.92 12.98 13.14
C ALA A 115 10.78 11.57 12.53
N ALA A 116 10.18 10.63 13.27
CA ALA A 116 9.93 9.26 12.79
C ALA A 116 9.00 9.24 11.57
N ARG A 117 7.95 10.08 11.56
CA ARG A 117 7.04 10.25 10.42
C ARG A 117 7.80 10.62 9.16
N VAL A 118 8.68 11.62 9.24
CA VAL A 118 9.50 12.05 8.10
C VAL A 118 10.41 10.93 7.60
N ALA A 119 11.00 10.15 8.51
CA ALA A 119 11.83 9.00 8.13
C ALA A 119 11.04 7.96 7.32
N HIS A 120 9.76 7.77 7.65
CA HIS A 120 8.85 6.80 7.01
C HIS A 120 8.00 7.36 5.87
N MET A 121 8.21 8.62 5.45
CA MET A 121 7.43 9.17 4.33
C MET A 121 7.75 8.44 3.02
N ASP A 122 6.72 8.22 2.22
CA ASP A 122 6.88 7.85 0.81
C ASP A 122 6.80 9.06 -0.14
N GLU A 123 6.93 8.79 -1.44
CA GLU A 123 6.91 9.79 -2.50
C GLU A 123 5.60 10.59 -2.51
N LEU A 124 4.46 9.92 -2.32
CA LEU A 124 3.15 10.58 -2.30
C LEU A 124 3.04 11.47 -1.06
N GLU A 125 3.40 10.95 0.11
CA GLU A 125 3.37 11.71 1.34
C GLU A 125 4.27 12.95 1.26
N LEU A 126 5.49 12.83 0.69
CA LEU A 126 6.38 13.97 0.48
C LEU A 126 5.81 14.98 -0.51
N TYR A 127 5.19 14.51 -1.59
CA TYR A 127 4.60 15.36 -2.61
C TYR A 127 3.46 16.23 -2.06
N PHE A 128 2.64 15.64 -1.18
CA PHE A 128 1.48 16.32 -0.58
C PHE A 128 1.79 17.03 0.74
N ALA A 129 2.92 16.74 1.40
CA ALA A 129 3.25 17.35 2.68
C ALA A 129 3.50 18.86 2.54
N GLY A 130 2.71 19.65 3.27
CA GLY A 130 2.94 21.08 3.44
C GLY A 130 4.08 21.38 4.41
N GLY A 131 4.56 22.63 4.39
CA GLY A 131 5.63 23.08 5.30
C GLY A 131 5.29 22.85 6.78
N ASP A 132 4.05 23.17 7.16
CA ASP A 132 3.59 23.15 8.57
C ASP A 132 2.78 21.90 8.95
N ASP A 133 2.64 20.91 8.05
CA ASP A 133 1.87 19.67 8.31
C ASP A 133 2.78 18.56 8.87
N TYR A 134 2.68 18.30 10.18
CA TYR A 134 3.47 17.26 10.86
C TYR A 134 2.81 15.87 10.86
N GLY A 135 1.71 15.69 10.12
CA GLY A 135 1.01 14.40 10.00
C GLY A 135 0.09 14.07 11.19
N PRO A 136 -0.39 12.81 11.29
CA PRO A 136 0.03 11.64 10.50
C PRO A 136 -0.40 11.73 9.03
N PHE A 137 0.47 11.34 8.09
CA PHE A 137 0.20 11.46 6.64
C PHE A 137 -0.69 10.33 6.10
N SER A 138 -0.51 9.14 6.64
CA SER A 138 -1.35 7.96 6.47
C SER A 138 -1.31 7.13 7.75
N ALA A 139 -2.29 6.24 7.94
CA ALA A 139 -2.24 5.31 9.07
C ALA A 139 -1.03 4.37 8.98
N ARG A 140 -0.59 4.01 7.77
CA ARG A 140 0.64 3.25 7.58
C ARG A 140 1.87 4.01 8.11
N ASN A 141 2.04 5.26 7.69
CA ASN A 141 3.16 6.09 8.13
C ASN A 141 3.15 6.26 9.66
N GLU A 142 1.97 6.43 10.26
CA GLU A 142 1.84 6.52 11.71
C GLU A 142 2.25 5.23 12.42
N LEU A 143 1.74 4.09 11.96
CA LEU A 143 2.08 2.79 12.52
C LEU A 143 3.56 2.47 12.38
N GLU A 144 4.17 2.69 11.21
CA GLU A 144 5.61 2.48 11.02
C GLU A 144 6.44 3.36 11.97
N SER A 145 6.05 4.63 12.12
CA SER A 145 6.72 5.58 13.02
C SER A 145 6.64 5.16 14.48
N LEU A 146 5.45 4.79 14.95
CA LEU A 146 5.22 4.37 16.32
C LEU A 146 5.92 3.03 16.63
N ASN A 147 5.89 2.07 15.70
CA ASN A 147 6.59 0.79 15.88
C ASN A 147 8.12 0.96 15.89
N LEU A 148 8.67 1.87 15.07
CA LEU A 148 10.09 2.22 15.12
C LEU A 148 10.48 2.77 16.51
N LEU A 149 9.66 3.67 17.05
CA LEU A 149 9.89 4.24 18.38
C LEU A 149 9.76 3.19 19.47
N LEU A 150 8.72 2.35 19.41
CA LEU A 150 8.51 1.26 20.36
C LEU A 150 9.71 0.32 20.39
N LYS A 151 10.19 -0.14 19.21
CA LYS A 151 11.38 -1.00 19.10
C LYS A 151 12.63 -0.32 19.67
N THR A 152 12.84 0.95 19.34
CA THR A 152 13.99 1.72 19.81
C THR A 152 13.98 1.86 21.34
N ILE A 153 12.85 2.24 21.92
CA ILE A 153 12.71 2.47 23.35
C ILE A 153 12.75 1.16 24.14
N ASN A 154 12.13 0.08 23.65
CA ASN A 154 12.24 -1.24 24.28
C ASN A 154 13.68 -1.74 24.31
N THR A 155 14.46 -1.51 23.25
CA THR A 155 15.90 -1.84 23.22
C THR A 155 16.66 -1.08 24.31
N LEU A 156 16.35 0.21 24.49
CA LEU A 156 16.95 1.03 25.56
C LEU A 156 16.49 0.58 26.95
N LEU A 157 15.23 0.19 27.11
CA LEU A 157 14.64 -0.27 28.36
C LEU A 157 15.33 -1.53 28.89
N VAL A 158 15.64 -2.49 28.01
CA VAL A 158 16.38 -3.72 28.37
C VAL A 158 17.78 -3.40 28.90
N ALA A 159 18.42 -2.33 28.41
CA ALA A 159 19.76 -1.92 28.80
C ALA A 159 19.81 -0.87 29.93
N ALA A 160 18.65 -0.38 30.40
CA ALA A 160 18.56 0.77 31.30
C ALA A 160 18.86 0.40 32.77
N ASN A 161 19.43 1.36 33.50
CA ASN A 161 19.49 1.31 34.97
C ASN A 161 18.12 1.62 35.60
N ASP A 162 17.96 1.36 36.89
CA ASP A 162 16.66 1.49 37.57
C ASP A 162 16.09 2.91 37.56
N GLY A 163 16.95 3.94 37.50
CA GLY A 163 16.51 5.33 37.37
C GLY A 163 15.85 5.61 36.02
N ALA A 164 16.45 5.15 34.92
CA ALA A 164 15.96 5.40 33.56
C ALA A 164 14.74 4.54 33.16
N LYS A 165 14.53 3.37 33.81
CA LYS A 165 13.39 2.49 33.50
C LYS A 165 12.03 3.18 33.64
N GLY A 166 11.88 4.07 34.62
CA GLY A 166 10.61 4.77 34.85
C GLY A 166 10.16 5.62 33.66
N VAL A 167 11.05 6.50 33.16
CA VAL A 167 10.72 7.37 32.01
C VAL A 167 10.58 6.57 30.71
N LEU A 168 11.39 5.52 30.52
CA LEU A 168 11.29 4.67 29.34
C LEU A 168 9.98 3.89 29.31
N GLN A 169 9.54 3.33 30.45
CA GLN A 169 8.25 2.63 30.53
C GLN A 169 7.08 3.57 30.25
N LEU A 170 7.13 4.81 30.76
CA LEU A 170 6.13 5.83 30.45
C LEU A 170 6.02 6.09 28.95
N LEU A 171 7.15 6.22 28.26
CA LEU A 171 7.17 6.40 26.80
C LEU A 171 6.61 5.18 26.07
N VAL A 172 6.93 3.96 26.52
CA VAL A 172 6.38 2.71 25.96
C VAL A 172 4.86 2.69 26.10
N ASP A 173 4.34 2.97 27.29
CA ASP A 173 2.90 2.94 27.57
C ASP A 173 2.16 3.96 26.70
N GLU A 174 2.68 5.17 26.56
CA GLU A 174 2.11 6.21 25.70
C GLU A 174 2.15 5.83 24.20
N ILE A 175 3.23 5.20 23.74
CA ILE A 175 3.31 4.71 22.35
C ILE A 175 2.27 3.62 22.10
N VAL A 176 2.08 2.68 23.03
CA VAL A 176 1.08 1.61 22.92
C VAL A 176 -0.34 2.20 22.90
N VAL A 177 -0.61 3.23 23.72
CA VAL A 177 -1.89 3.97 23.68
C VAL A 177 -2.12 4.59 22.30
N ARG A 178 -1.10 5.22 21.71
CA ARG A 178 -1.19 5.81 20.36
C ARG A 178 -1.35 4.76 19.27
N LEU A 179 -0.70 3.61 19.39
CA LEU A 179 -0.88 2.49 18.45
C LEU A 179 -2.31 1.96 18.49
N ARG A 180 -2.91 1.86 19.68
CA ARG A 180 -4.32 1.45 19.84
C ARG A 180 -5.28 2.46 19.21
N SER A 181 -4.97 3.75 19.25
CA SER A 181 -5.85 4.79 18.67
C SER A 181 -5.76 4.90 17.16
N VAL A 182 -4.75 4.31 16.49
CA VAL A 182 -4.67 4.33 15.03
C VAL A 182 -5.84 3.55 14.43
N GLY A 183 -6.67 4.24 13.67
CA GLY A 183 -7.82 3.64 12.97
C GLY A 183 -9.07 3.46 13.83
N LEU A 184 -9.08 3.94 15.08
CA LEU A 184 -10.31 4.07 15.84
C LEU A 184 -11.09 5.29 15.33
N THR A 185 -11.99 5.06 14.38
CA THR A 185 -13.10 5.98 14.11
C THR A 185 -14.40 5.27 14.46
N ASP A 186 -15.27 5.88 15.26
CA ASP A 186 -16.53 5.29 15.78
C ASP A 186 -17.52 4.81 14.69
N LYS A 187 -17.18 4.95 13.40
CA LYS A 187 -18.14 4.92 12.31
C LYS A 187 -18.16 3.65 11.46
N LEU A 188 -17.20 2.73 11.58
CA LEU A 188 -16.95 1.77 10.48
C LEU A 188 -16.58 0.33 10.88
N GLN A 189 -16.97 -0.16 12.07
CA GLN A 189 -16.82 -1.58 12.36
C GLN A 189 -17.76 -2.40 11.47
N MET A 190 -17.21 -3.35 10.71
CA MET A 190 -18.00 -4.21 9.83
C MET A 190 -18.83 -5.18 10.67
N ALA A 191 -20.14 -5.25 10.41
CA ALA A 191 -21.02 -6.16 11.12
C ALA A 191 -20.68 -7.61 10.77
N LEU A 192 -20.54 -8.44 11.81
CA LEU A 192 -20.40 -9.88 11.68
C LEU A 192 -21.70 -10.47 11.12
N GLN A 193 -21.60 -11.28 10.08
CA GLN A 193 -22.73 -11.97 9.46
C GLN A 193 -22.80 -13.42 9.95
N THR A 194 -24.02 -13.89 10.16
CA THR A 194 -24.27 -15.31 10.48
C THR A 194 -24.50 -16.06 9.17
N GLU A 195 -23.43 -16.68 8.65
CA GLU A 195 -23.47 -17.53 7.47
C GLU A 195 -22.98 -18.95 7.80
N ASN A 196 -23.34 -19.94 6.99
CA ASN A 196 -22.77 -21.29 7.11
C ASN A 196 -21.32 -21.26 6.59
N HIS A 197 -20.37 -21.57 7.47
CA HIS A 197 -18.93 -21.49 7.23
C HIS A 197 -18.22 -22.83 7.45
N GLU A 198 -18.94 -23.95 7.31
CA GLU A 198 -18.40 -25.31 7.52
C GLU A 198 -17.17 -25.62 6.64
N ILE A 199 -17.15 -25.12 5.41
CA ILE A 199 -16.04 -25.35 4.45
C ILE A 199 -14.81 -24.54 4.88
N GLU A 200 -15.00 -23.27 5.23
CA GLU A 200 -13.96 -22.38 5.74
C GLU A 200 -13.36 -22.91 7.05
N ASP A 201 -14.19 -23.33 8.00
CA ASP A 201 -13.72 -23.96 9.24
C ASP A 201 -12.92 -25.24 8.96
N SER A 202 -13.31 -25.99 7.93
CA SER A 202 -12.57 -27.17 7.50
C SER A 202 -11.20 -26.82 6.94
N LEU A 203 -11.05 -25.67 6.26
CA LEU A 203 -9.75 -25.17 5.83
C LEU A 203 -8.85 -24.80 7.00
N LEU A 204 -9.37 -24.10 8.01
CA LEU A 204 -8.57 -23.74 9.18
C LEU A 204 -8.11 -24.99 9.93
N LYS A 205 -9.02 -25.95 10.15
CA LYS A 205 -8.70 -27.26 10.75
C LYS A 205 -7.66 -28.03 9.92
N TRP A 206 -7.80 -28.03 8.59
CA TRP A 206 -6.80 -28.63 7.70
C TRP A 206 -5.44 -27.94 7.86
N GLY A 207 -5.41 -26.61 7.93
CA GLY A 207 -4.19 -25.85 8.17
C GLY A 207 -3.53 -26.24 9.49
N GLU A 208 -4.30 -26.28 10.58
CA GLU A 208 -3.82 -26.66 11.93
C GLU A 208 -3.24 -28.08 11.96
N GLN A 209 -3.88 -29.03 11.28
CA GLN A 209 -3.37 -30.40 11.12
C GLN A 209 -2.01 -30.44 10.39
N HIS A 210 -1.73 -29.44 9.56
CA HIS A 210 -0.46 -29.32 8.82
C HIS A 210 0.50 -28.28 9.45
N GLY A 211 0.24 -27.85 10.69
CA GLY A 211 1.16 -27.03 11.48
C GLY A 211 0.91 -25.51 11.41
N VAL A 212 -0.19 -25.06 10.81
CA VAL A 212 -0.62 -23.66 10.97
C VAL A 212 -0.93 -23.40 12.44
N LYS A 213 -0.44 -22.29 12.97
CA LYS A 213 -0.86 -21.77 14.28
C LYS A 213 -1.65 -20.50 14.05
N SER A 214 -2.90 -20.48 14.51
CA SER A 214 -3.79 -19.34 14.33
C SER A 214 -4.31 -18.87 15.68
N LYS A 215 -4.28 -17.56 15.88
CA LYS A 215 -5.07 -16.86 16.92
C LYS A 215 -6.34 -16.23 16.33
N LEU A 216 -6.61 -16.52 15.06
CA LEU A 216 -7.70 -15.98 14.28
C LEU A 216 -8.68 -17.09 13.87
N GLN A 217 -9.95 -16.75 13.76
CA GLN A 217 -11.01 -17.59 13.22
C GLN A 217 -11.54 -17.00 11.92
N ILE A 218 -12.04 -17.84 11.02
CA ILE A 218 -12.67 -17.36 9.79
C ILE A 218 -14.08 -16.88 10.13
N ALA A 219 -14.46 -15.74 9.56
CA ALA A 219 -15.74 -15.08 9.82
C ALA A 219 -16.23 -14.36 8.56
N PHE A 220 -17.52 -14.01 8.51
CA PHE A 220 -18.13 -13.27 7.41
C PHE A 220 -18.50 -11.86 7.85
N PHE A 221 -18.18 -10.87 7.03
CA PHE A 221 -18.35 -9.46 7.32
C PHE A 221 -19.13 -8.77 6.21
N GLU A 222 -20.15 -8.01 6.60
CA GLU A 222 -21.02 -7.33 5.66
C GLU A 222 -20.24 -6.42 4.69
N GLY A 223 -20.27 -6.74 3.40
CA GLY A 223 -19.60 -5.97 2.35
C GLY A 223 -18.11 -6.27 2.14
N ALA A 224 -17.46 -7.07 2.99
CA ALA A 224 -16.13 -7.63 2.71
C ALA A 224 -16.18 -9.14 2.40
N GLY A 225 -17.29 -9.81 2.71
CA GLY A 225 -17.39 -11.26 2.63
C GLY A 225 -16.54 -11.91 3.72
N ARG A 226 -15.84 -12.99 3.38
CA ARG A 226 -14.98 -13.70 4.33
C ARG A 226 -13.82 -12.83 4.81
N GLY A 227 -13.44 -13.01 6.08
CA GLY A 227 -12.32 -12.35 6.73
C GLY A 227 -11.85 -13.17 7.93
N MET A 228 -10.92 -12.61 8.70
CA MET A 228 -10.38 -13.26 9.88
C MET A 228 -10.67 -12.43 11.13
N LEU A 229 -11.18 -13.06 12.19
CA LEU A 229 -11.55 -12.46 13.45
C LEU A 229 -10.59 -12.89 14.56
N ALA A 230 -10.17 -11.98 15.44
CA ALA A 230 -9.31 -12.31 16.56
C ALA A 230 -10.07 -13.12 17.64
N SER A 231 -9.52 -14.27 18.03
CA SER A 231 -10.13 -15.15 19.03
C SER A 231 -9.87 -14.69 20.47
N GLU A 232 -8.84 -13.87 20.65
CA GLU A 232 -8.38 -13.31 21.92
C GLU A 232 -7.84 -11.90 21.68
N ASP A 233 -7.60 -11.13 22.75
CA ASP A 233 -6.92 -9.84 22.65
C ASP A 233 -5.47 -10.06 22.24
N LEU A 234 -5.04 -9.37 21.20
CA LEU A 234 -3.69 -9.44 20.65
C LEU A 234 -2.98 -8.09 20.78
N GLY A 235 -1.78 -8.11 21.35
CA GLY A 235 -0.90 -6.96 21.50
C GLY A 235 -0.04 -6.68 20.28
N VAL A 236 0.78 -5.64 20.38
CA VAL A 236 1.83 -5.38 19.37
C VAL A 236 2.86 -6.50 19.41
N ASP A 237 3.41 -6.88 18.25
CA ASP A 237 4.34 -8.00 18.03
C ASP A 237 3.78 -9.42 18.28
N ASP A 238 2.55 -9.56 18.78
CA ASP A 238 1.90 -10.87 18.83
C ASP A 238 1.76 -11.45 17.42
N ILE A 239 1.97 -12.75 17.30
CA ILE A 239 1.84 -13.47 16.02
C ILE A 239 0.39 -13.91 15.86
N ALA A 240 -0.36 -13.22 15.01
CA ALA A 240 -1.76 -13.55 14.74
C ALA A 240 -1.89 -14.88 13.96
N LEU A 241 -0.95 -15.14 13.05
CA LEU A 241 -0.91 -16.33 12.21
C LEU A 241 0.54 -16.74 11.94
N GLU A 242 0.81 -18.05 11.99
CA GLU A 242 2.10 -18.66 11.61
C GLU A 242 1.84 -19.79 10.62
N ILE A 243 2.36 -19.66 9.40
CA ILE A 243 2.15 -20.60 8.29
C ILE A 243 3.46 -21.34 7.98
N PRO A 244 3.52 -22.67 8.10
CA PRO A 244 4.67 -23.46 7.65
C PRO A 244 4.98 -23.20 6.17
N GLU A 245 6.25 -23.07 5.82
CA GLU A 245 6.68 -22.84 4.43
C GLU A 245 6.22 -23.95 3.48
N SER A 246 6.06 -25.18 3.98
CA SER A 246 5.53 -26.33 3.22
C SER A 246 4.08 -26.15 2.75
N LEU A 247 3.33 -25.20 3.31
CA LEU A 247 1.97 -24.88 2.88
C LEU A 247 1.92 -23.70 1.90
N ILE A 248 3.05 -23.06 1.60
CA ILE A 248 3.11 -21.93 0.68
C ILE A 248 3.15 -22.45 -0.76
N ILE A 249 2.11 -22.13 -1.54
CA ILE A 249 2.05 -22.45 -2.96
C ILE A 249 2.94 -21.44 -3.69
N SER A 250 4.04 -21.92 -4.25
CA SER A 250 5.09 -21.09 -4.86
C SER A 250 5.65 -21.75 -6.13
N GLU A 251 6.53 -21.05 -6.83
CA GLU A 251 7.33 -21.62 -7.91
C GLU A 251 8.13 -22.85 -7.47
N GLU A 252 8.65 -22.89 -6.23
CA GLU A 252 9.42 -24.04 -5.74
C GLU A 252 8.55 -25.29 -5.61
N LEU A 253 7.28 -25.14 -5.26
CA LEU A 253 6.29 -26.21 -5.27
C LEU A 253 5.95 -26.63 -6.70
N LEU A 254 5.72 -25.66 -7.59
CA LEU A 254 5.43 -25.93 -9.01
C LEU A 254 6.53 -26.77 -9.66
N CYS A 255 7.80 -26.48 -9.39
CA CYS A 255 8.97 -27.21 -9.93
C CYS A 255 8.96 -28.72 -9.61
N GLN A 256 8.18 -29.15 -8.61
CA GLN A 256 8.03 -30.55 -8.22
C GLN A 256 6.83 -31.24 -8.91
N SER A 257 6.02 -30.48 -9.64
CA SER A 257 4.83 -30.99 -10.33
C SER A 257 5.12 -31.52 -11.74
N ASP A 258 4.27 -32.43 -12.19
CA ASP A 258 4.21 -32.90 -13.58
C ASP A 258 3.87 -31.77 -14.58
N MET A 259 3.15 -30.71 -14.16
CA MET A 259 2.90 -29.52 -14.99
C MET A 259 4.21 -28.83 -15.37
N PHE A 260 5.11 -28.64 -14.41
CA PHE A 260 6.44 -28.07 -14.68
C PHE A 260 7.25 -28.99 -15.59
N LEU A 261 7.26 -30.30 -15.34
CA LEU A 261 7.99 -31.26 -16.17
C LEU A 261 7.52 -31.24 -17.64
N ALA A 262 6.23 -31.05 -17.88
CA ALA A 262 5.68 -30.95 -19.23
C ALA A 262 6.04 -29.63 -19.94
N LEU A 263 6.13 -28.52 -19.20
CA LEU A 263 6.25 -27.17 -19.76
C LEU A 263 7.64 -26.54 -19.67
N LYS A 264 8.57 -27.07 -18.86
CA LYS A 264 9.90 -26.48 -18.62
C LYS A 264 10.72 -26.22 -19.89
N ASP A 265 10.52 -27.02 -20.93
CA ASP A 265 11.25 -26.92 -22.21
C ASP A 265 10.47 -26.10 -23.26
N VAL A 266 9.35 -25.47 -22.86
CA VAL A 266 8.54 -24.60 -23.71
C VAL A 266 8.91 -23.14 -23.45
N ASN A 267 9.92 -22.64 -24.18
CA ASN A 267 10.51 -21.31 -23.98
C ASN A 267 9.52 -20.13 -24.02
N SER A 268 8.32 -20.30 -24.58
CA SER A 268 7.30 -19.26 -24.66
C SER A 268 6.45 -19.11 -23.40
N ILE A 269 6.62 -19.98 -22.39
CA ILE A 269 5.78 -20.01 -21.19
C ILE A 269 6.62 -19.66 -19.97
N SER A 270 6.23 -18.60 -19.25
CA SER A 270 6.88 -18.22 -18.00
C SER A 270 6.42 -19.10 -16.84
N THR A 271 7.21 -19.16 -15.78
CA THR A 271 6.85 -19.87 -14.54
C THR A 271 5.53 -19.35 -13.96
N GLU A 272 5.27 -18.04 -14.02
CA GLU A 272 4.02 -17.44 -13.57
C GLU A 272 2.83 -17.99 -14.36
N THR A 273 2.94 -18.10 -15.69
CA THR A 273 1.91 -18.74 -16.52
C THR A 273 1.74 -20.21 -16.15
N MET A 274 2.84 -20.93 -15.86
CA MET A 274 2.75 -22.32 -15.41
C MET A 274 2.03 -22.45 -14.05
N LEU A 275 2.19 -21.50 -13.13
CA LEU A 275 1.44 -21.45 -11.86
C LEU A 275 -0.05 -21.25 -12.09
N LEU A 276 -0.45 -20.39 -13.04
CA LEU A 276 -1.86 -20.22 -13.44
C LEU A 276 -2.43 -21.55 -13.96
N LEU A 277 -1.74 -22.18 -14.91
CA LEU A 277 -2.16 -23.45 -15.52
C LEU A 277 -2.23 -24.58 -14.49
N TRP A 278 -1.25 -24.64 -13.58
CA TRP A 278 -1.25 -25.59 -12.47
C TRP A 278 -2.46 -25.37 -11.57
N SER A 279 -2.78 -24.13 -11.23
CA SER A 279 -3.91 -23.78 -10.36
C SER A 279 -5.26 -24.14 -10.99
N MET A 280 -5.42 -23.93 -12.31
CA MET A 280 -6.61 -24.35 -13.05
C MET A 280 -6.83 -25.86 -12.91
N ARG A 281 -5.77 -26.65 -13.04
CA ARG A 281 -5.87 -28.11 -12.93
C ARG A 281 -6.06 -28.58 -11.49
N GLU A 282 -5.32 -28.01 -10.54
CA GLU A 282 -5.39 -28.41 -9.13
C GLU A 282 -6.76 -28.14 -8.51
N ARG A 283 -7.46 -27.08 -8.95
CA ARG A 283 -8.85 -26.82 -8.56
C ARG A 283 -9.78 -28.02 -8.79
N HIS A 284 -9.50 -28.84 -9.81
CA HIS A 284 -10.29 -30.00 -10.17
C HIS A 284 -9.64 -31.33 -9.76
N ASN A 285 -8.52 -31.30 -9.02
CA ASN A 285 -7.79 -32.49 -8.60
C ASN A 285 -8.28 -32.98 -7.22
N PRO A 286 -9.06 -34.07 -7.13
CA PRO A 286 -9.61 -34.55 -5.85
C PRO A 286 -8.53 -35.11 -4.91
N SER A 287 -7.31 -35.36 -5.41
CA SER A 287 -6.17 -35.85 -4.65
C SER A 287 -5.17 -34.73 -4.31
N SER A 288 -5.50 -33.47 -4.61
CA SER A 288 -4.63 -32.33 -4.28
C SER A 288 -4.45 -32.21 -2.77
N MET A 289 -3.21 -31.97 -2.33
CA MET A 289 -2.92 -31.57 -0.95
C MET A 289 -3.66 -30.26 -0.59
N PHE A 290 -3.85 -29.38 -1.58
CA PHE A 290 -4.49 -28.08 -1.43
C PHE A 290 -5.97 -28.11 -1.78
N LYS A 291 -6.59 -29.29 -1.88
CA LYS A 291 -8.01 -29.43 -2.22
C LYS A 291 -8.90 -28.54 -1.35
N MET A 292 -8.69 -28.53 -0.04
CA MET A 292 -9.48 -27.69 0.88
C MET A 292 -9.34 -26.21 0.56
N PHE A 293 -8.14 -25.74 0.26
CA PHE A 293 -7.93 -24.34 -0.14
C PHE A 293 -8.72 -24.02 -1.42
N PHE A 294 -8.60 -24.84 -2.46
CA PHE A 294 -9.31 -24.62 -3.72
C PHE A 294 -10.84 -24.69 -3.59
N GLU A 295 -11.38 -25.57 -2.75
CA GLU A 295 -12.82 -25.68 -2.49
C GLU A 295 -13.39 -24.47 -1.73
N THR A 296 -12.56 -23.76 -0.96
CA THR A 296 -12.97 -22.53 -0.26
C THR A 296 -12.93 -21.28 -1.14
N LEU A 297 -12.26 -21.32 -2.29
CA LEU A 297 -12.16 -20.16 -3.18
C LEU A 297 -13.51 -19.85 -3.83
N PRO A 298 -13.82 -18.57 -4.10
CA PRO A 298 -15.08 -18.23 -4.71
C PRO A 298 -15.14 -18.81 -6.13
N SER A 299 -16.36 -19.16 -6.55
CA SER A 299 -16.56 -19.68 -7.92
C SER A 299 -16.23 -18.63 -8.97
N ASN A 300 -16.48 -17.35 -8.66
CA ASN A 300 -16.16 -16.17 -9.49
C ASN A 300 -15.57 -15.08 -8.60
N PHE A 301 -14.63 -14.28 -9.13
CA PHE A 301 -14.15 -13.08 -8.44
C PHE A 301 -14.94 -11.85 -8.89
N ASN A 302 -15.00 -10.85 -8.03
CA ASN A 302 -15.67 -9.57 -8.32
C ASN A 302 -14.67 -8.49 -8.74
N THR A 303 -13.56 -8.86 -9.39
CA THR A 303 -12.57 -7.88 -9.82
C THR A 303 -13.08 -7.05 -11.00
N GLY A 304 -12.47 -5.90 -11.25
CA GLY A 304 -12.74 -5.08 -12.43
C GLY A 304 -12.60 -5.85 -13.75
N LEU A 305 -11.80 -6.93 -13.77
CA LEU A 305 -11.64 -7.80 -14.94
C LEU A 305 -12.89 -8.64 -15.23
N SER A 306 -13.79 -8.80 -14.26
CA SER A 306 -15.04 -9.57 -14.37
C SER A 306 -16.32 -8.71 -14.31
N PHE A 307 -16.18 -7.37 -14.29
CA PHE A 307 -17.32 -6.45 -14.34
C PHE A 307 -18.26 -6.65 -15.54
N GLY A 308 -19.55 -6.75 -15.24
CA GLY A 308 -20.61 -6.75 -16.25
C GLY A 308 -20.77 -5.40 -16.94
N ILE A 309 -21.63 -5.36 -17.95
CA ILE A 309 -21.85 -4.18 -18.81
C ILE A 309 -22.25 -2.95 -17.97
N ASP A 310 -23.15 -3.10 -17.00
CA ASP A 310 -23.63 -1.99 -16.18
C ASP A 310 -22.51 -1.35 -15.34
N ALA A 311 -21.65 -2.18 -14.75
CA ALA A 311 -20.51 -1.71 -13.97
C ALA A 311 -19.46 -1.01 -14.84
N LEU A 312 -19.24 -1.49 -16.08
CA LEU A 312 -18.36 -0.82 -17.04
C LEU A 312 -18.94 0.51 -17.52
N ALA A 313 -20.24 0.56 -17.79
CA ALA A 313 -20.91 1.79 -18.22
C ALA A 313 -20.80 2.89 -17.15
N ALA A 314 -20.84 2.52 -15.86
CA ALA A 314 -20.61 3.46 -14.76
C ALA A 314 -19.18 4.04 -14.72
N LEU A 315 -18.21 3.39 -15.36
CA LEU A 315 -16.81 3.85 -15.44
C LEU A 315 -16.52 4.62 -16.73
N GLU A 316 -17.47 4.74 -17.66
CA GLU A 316 -17.27 5.42 -18.94
C GLU A 316 -16.74 6.86 -18.74
N GLY A 317 -15.73 7.23 -19.52
CA GLY A 317 -15.06 8.53 -19.42
C GLY A 317 -14.01 8.64 -18.31
N THR A 318 -13.80 7.60 -17.51
CA THR A 318 -12.71 7.54 -16.51
C THR A 318 -11.46 6.87 -17.09
N LEU A 319 -10.30 7.19 -16.53
CA LEU A 319 -9.04 6.49 -16.85
C LEU A 319 -9.11 4.98 -16.56
N LEU A 320 -9.84 4.60 -15.51
CA LEU A 320 -9.99 3.21 -15.10
C LEU A 320 -10.72 2.37 -16.15
N PHE A 321 -11.71 2.93 -16.85
CA PHE A 321 -12.41 2.20 -17.92
C PHE A 321 -11.45 1.77 -19.03
N ASP A 322 -10.63 2.69 -19.52
CA ASP A 322 -9.63 2.40 -20.56
C ASP A 322 -8.61 1.36 -20.09
N GLU A 323 -8.18 1.44 -18.83
CA GLU A 323 -7.27 0.48 -18.21
C GLU A 323 -7.91 -0.93 -18.14
N LEU A 324 -9.16 -1.05 -17.69
CA LEU A 324 -9.87 -2.34 -17.62
C LEU A 324 -10.08 -2.96 -18.99
N MET A 325 -10.48 -2.18 -19.99
CA MET A 325 -10.69 -2.69 -21.35
C MET A 325 -9.39 -3.23 -21.96
N GLN A 326 -8.27 -2.53 -21.74
CA GLN A 326 -6.95 -2.99 -22.19
C GLN A 326 -6.52 -4.26 -21.47
N ALA A 327 -6.67 -4.31 -20.14
CA ALA A 327 -6.34 -5.49 -19.34
C ALA A 327 -7.10 -6.73 -19.80
N ARG A 328 -8.41 -6.59 -20.06
CA ARG A 328 -9.27 -7.66 -20.58
C ARG A 328 -8.86 -8.13 -21.96
N GLN A 329 -8.61 -7.21 -22.88
CA GLN A 329 -8.14 -7.54 -24.22
C GLN A 329 -6.82 -8.30 -24.17
N HIS A 330 -5.90 -7.88 -23.30
CA HIS A 330 -4.60 -8.51 -23.15
C HIS A 330 -4.69 -9.93 -22.58
N LEU A 331 -5.53 -10.17 -21.57
CA LEU A 331 -5.79 -11.53 -21.08
C LEU A 331 -6.39 -12.42 -22.16
N ARG A 332 -7.32 -11.87 -22.96
CA ARG A 332 -7.96 -12.61 -24.05
C ARG A 332 -6.96 -13.03 -25.11
N GLN A 333 -6.10 -12.11 -25.52
CA GLN A 333 -5.02 -12.40 -26.48
C GLN A 333 -4.09 -13.51 -25.99
N GLN A 334 -3.66 -13.45 -24.73
CA GLN A 334 -2.82 -14.50 -24.15
C GLN A 334 -3.51 -15.86 -24.15
N TYR A 335 -4.80 -15.92 -23.79
CA TYR A 335 -5.55 -17.17 -23.84
C TYR A 335 -5.58 -17.74 -25.26
N ASP A 336 -5.94 -16.91 -26.23
CA ASP A 336 -6.09 -17.30 -27.63
C ASP A 336 -4.74 -17.72 -28.27
N GLU A 337 -3.60 -17.21 -27.77
CA GLU A 337 -2.26 -17.64 -28.19
C GLU A 337 -1.80 -18.93 -27.50
N LEU A 338 -2.07 -19.06 -26.19
CA LEU A 338 -1.53 -20.13 -25.35
C LEU A 338 -2.25 -21.46 -25.56
N PHE A 339 -3.58 -21.46 -25.49
CA PHE A 339 -4.36 -22.70 -25.35
C PHE A 339 -4.45 -23.53 -26.64
N PRO A 340 -4.58 -22.95 -27.85
CA PRO A 340 -4.51 -23.75 -29.07
C PRO A 340 -3.17 -24.49 -29.22
N MET A 341 -2.07 -23.81 -28.88
CA MET A 341 -0.73 -24.38 -28.93
C MET A 341 -0.57 -25.50 -27.88
N LEU A 342 -0.96 -25.25 -26.63
CA LEU A 342 -0.84 -26.23 -25.54
C LEU A 342 -1.72 -27.47 -25.76
N SER A 343 -2.98 -27.27 -26.18
CA SER A 343 -3.92 -28.37 -26.44
C SER A 343 -3.45 -29.26 -27.58
N THR A 344 -2.79 -28.68 -28.59
CA THR A 344 -2.20 -29.45 -29.71
C THR A 344 -0.96 -30.22 -29.27
N LYS A 345 -0.09 -29.60 -28.48
CA LYS A 345 1.22 -30.18 -28.10
C LYS A 345 1.11 -31.20 -26.96
N PHE A 346 0.17 -31.00 -26.02
CA PHE A 346 -0.01 -31.85 -24.85
C PHE A 346 -1.51 -32.13 -24.57
N PRO A 347 -2.22 -32.83 -25.48
CA PRO A 347 -3.67 -33.03 -25.40
C PRO A 347 -4.14 -33.80 -24.15
N GLU A 348 -3.29 -34.66 -23.59
CA GLU A 348 -3.61 -35.40 -22.36
C GLU A 348 -3.62 -34.52 -21.10
N ILE A 349 -2.85 -33.42 -21.14
CA ILE A 349 -2.72 -32.48 -20.03
C ILE A 349 -3.75 -31.36 -20.18
N PHE A 350 -3.85 -30.73 -21.36
CA PHE A 350 -4.69 -29.56 -21.60
C PHE A 350 -6.03 -29.93 -22.22
N LYS A 351 -6.95 -30.43 -21.39
CA LYS A 351 -8.33 -30.73 -21.77
C LYS A 351 -9.20 -29.48 -21.76
N GLN A 352 -10.04 -29.30 -22.78
CA GLN A 352 -10.79 -28.07 -23.02
C GLN A 352 -11.82 -27.74 -21.92
N ASP A 353 -12.33 -28.74 -21.21
CA ASP A 353 -13.26 -28.58 -20.08
C ASP A 353 -12.59 -27.93 -18.86
N ILE A 354 -11.31 -28.25 -18.61
CA ILE A 354 -10.53 -27.67 -17.52
C ILE A 354 -9.90 -26.34 -17.97
N PHE A 355 -9.41 -26.28 -19.21
CA PHE A 355 -8.63 -25.16 -19.72
C PHE A 355 -9.45 -24.19 -20.60
N SER A 356 -10.65 -23.86 -20.11
CA SER A 356 -11.55 -22.88 -20.72
C SER A 356 -11.12 -21.43 -20.43
N TRP A 357 -11.70 -20.48 -21.17
CA TRP A 357 -11.49 -19.04 -20.94
C TRP A 357 -11.88 -18.64 -19.50
N ASP A 358 -13.03 -19.12 -19.02
CA ASP A 358 -13.53 -18.76 -17.70
C ASP A 358 -12.61 -19.28 -16.58
N ASN A 359 -12.08 -20.49 -16.72
CA ASN A 359 -11.11 -21.04 -15.76
C ASN A 359 -9.76 -20.33 -15.84
N PHE A 360 -9.35 -19.86 -17.02
CA PHE A 360 -8.12 -19.08 -17.17
C PHE A 360 -8.26 -17.72 -16.50
N LEU A 361 -9.36 -17.00 -16.77
CA LEU A 361 -9.65 -15.72 -16.13
C LEU A 361 -9.75 -15.89 -14.61
N TRP A 362 -10.45 -16.92 -14.13
CA TRP A 362 -10.53 -17.25 -12.71
C TRP A 362 -9.15 -17.47 -12.09
N ALA A 363 -8.26 -18.21 -12.75
CA ALA A 363 -6.91 -18.43 -12.24
C ALA A 363 -6.09 -17.13 -12.22
N CYS A 364 -6.21 -16.28 -13.24
CA CYS A 364 -5.59 -14.95 -13.21
C CYS A 364 -6.08 -14.12 -12.02
N GLU A 365 -7.39 -14.03 -11.82
CA GLU A 365 -8.00 -13.28 -10.72
C GLU A 365 -7.64 -13.83 -9.34
N LEU A 366 -7.54 -15.16 -9.19
CA LEU A 366 -7.03 -15.79 -7.96
C LEU A 366 -5.63 -15.27 -7.62
N TRP A 367 -4.70 -15.31 -8.58
CA TRP A 367 -3.34 -14.88 -8.33
C TRP A 367 -3.24 -13.36 -8.16
N TYR A 368 -4.06 -12.57 -8.84
CA TYR A 368 -4.09 -11.12 -8.64
C TYR A 368 -4.61 -10.72 -7.25
N SER A 369 -5.66 -11.39 -6.77
CA SER A 369 -6.34 -11.01 -5.54
C SER A 369 -5.81 -11.69 -4.27
N ASN A 370 -5.19 -12.87 -4.36
CA ASN A 370 -4.78 -13.65 -3.19
C ASN A 370 -3.27 -13.95 -3.09
N SER A 371 -2.45 -13.54 -4.07
CA SER A 371 -1.01 -13.77 -3.95
C SER A 371 -0.35 -12.84 -2.92
N MET A 372 0.86 -13.18 -2.48
CA MET A 372 1.71 -12.32 -1.67
C MET A 372 3.17 -12.52 -2.13
N MET A 373 3.98 -11.47 -2.12
CA MET A 373 5.42 -11.64 -2.34
C MET A 373 6.08 -12.10 -1.04
N VAL A 374 6.74 -13.25 -1.06
CA VAL A 374 7.40 -13.84 0.11
C VAL A 374 8.86 -14.09 -0.21
N VAL A 375 9.74 -13.71 0.71
CA VAL A 375 11.12 -14.21 0.70
C VAL A 375 11.14 -15.57 1.39
N LEU A 376 11.29 -16.62 0.58
CA LEU A 376 11.35 -18.01 1.03
C LEU A 376 12.67 -18.30 1.75
N SER A 377 12.78 -19.49 2.35
CA SER A 377 14.00 -19.97 3.00
C SER A 377 15.19 -19.99 2.06
N SER A 378 14.97 -20.17 0.76
CA SER A 378 15.98 -20.09 -0.29
C SER A 378 16.59 -18.70 -0.46
N GLY A 379 15.95 -17.66 0.12
CA GLY A 379 16.31 -16.26 -0.07
C GLY A 379 15.72 -15.64 -1.34
N LYS A 380 15.01 -16.43 -2.17
CA LYS A 380 14.31 -15.94 -3.36
C LYS A 380 13.03 -15.21 -2.95
N LEU A 381 12.82 -14.04 -3.54
CA LEU A 381 11.54 -13.33 -3.46
C LEU A 381 10.61 -13.93 -4.52
N THR A 382 9.48 -14.49 -4.09
CA THR A 382 8.58 -15.27 -4.94
C THR A 382 7.14 -14.81 -4.73
N THR A 383 6.34 -14.80 -5.80
CA THR A 383 4.89 -14.63 -5.70
C THR A 383 4.27 -15.94 -5.24
N CYS A 384 3.50 -15.92 -4.17
CA CYS A 384 2.96 -17.13 -3.55
C CYS A 384 1.47 -17.00 -3.24
N LEU A 385 0.72 -18.10 -3.30
CA LEU A 385 -0.56 -18.21 -2.59
C LEU A 385 -0.29 -18.82 -1.21
N ILE A 386 -0.91 -18.26 -0.17
CA ILE A 386 -0.73 -18.73 1.21
C ILE A 386 -2.11 -19.15 1.73
N PRO A 387 -2.42 -20.46 1.69
CA PRO A 387 -3.64 -21.00 2.28
C PRO A 387 -3.84 -20.50 3.73
N VAL A 388 -5.09 -20.20 4.10
CA VAL A 388 -5.49 -19.52 5.34
C VAL A 388 -5.16 -18.02 5.35
N ALA A 389 -3.89 -17.61 5.19
CA ALA A 389 -3.51 -16.19 5.26
C ALA A 389 -4.15 -15.34 4.15
N GLY A 390 -4.39 -15.94 2.98
CA GLY A 390 -5.06 -15.29 1.85
C GLY A 390 -6.55 -14.94 2.09
N LEU A 391 -7.12 -15.32 3.25
CA LEU A 391 -8.50 -14.95 3.66
C LEU A 391 -8.57 -13.62 4.43
N MET A 392 -7.43 -13.09 4.87
CA MET A 392 -7.41 -11.83 5.61
C MET A 392 -7.69 -10.65 4.67
N ASN A 393 -8.58 -9.76 5.10
CA ASN A 393 -8.94 -8.56 4.35
C ASN A 393 -7.95 -7.41 4.51
N HIS A 394 -8.05 -6.47 3.58
CA HIS A 394 -7.33 -5.21 3.63
C HIS A 394 -8.03 -4.15 4.48
N SER A 395 -7.23 -3.29 5.11
CA SER A 395 -7.68 -1.98 5.60
C SER A 395 -6.58 -0.95 5.36
N VAL A 396 -6.98 0.32 5.19
CA VAL A 396 -6.07 1.48 5.21
C VAL A 396 -5.47 1.69 6.61
N THR A 397 -6.10 1.13 7.65
CA THR A 397 -5.66 1.10 9.05
C THR A 397 -5.40 -0.35 9.51
N PRO A 398 -4.45 -1.07 8.87
CA PRO A 398 -4.27 -2.51 9.08
C PRO A 398 -3.73 -2.83 10.47
N HIS A 399 -3.98 -4.05 10.92
CA HIS A 399 -3.38 -4.61 12.14
C HIS A 399 -1.99 -5.18 11.85
N ILE A 400 -1.79 -5.72 10.64
CA ILE A 400 -0.54 -6.37 10.22
C ILE A 400 0.04 -5.60 9.04
N LEU A 401 1.19 -4.93 9.26
CA LEU A 401 1.91 -4.19 8.22
C LEU A 401 3.11 -4.93 7.65
N ASN A 402 3.82 -5.68 8.48
CA ASN A 402 5.11 -6.23 8.16
C ASN A 402 5.02 -7.76 8.12
N TYR A 403 5.03 -8.32 6.91
CA TYR A 403 5.02 -9.76 6.65
C TYR A 403 5.80 -10.04 5.35
N GLY A 404 5.80 -11.29 4.89
CA GLY A 404 6.41 -11.66 3.59
C GLY A 404 7.87 -12.13 3.68
N ARG A 405 8.31 -12.63 4.82
CA ARG A 405 9.58 -13.37 4.94
C ARG A 405 9.39 -14.61 5.80
N VAL A 406 9.89 -15.73 5.30
CA VAL A 406 9.99 -16.96 6.08
C VAL A 406 11.09 -16.83 7.12
N ASP A 407 10.75 -17.11 8.37
CA ASP A 407 11.68 -17.25 9.48
C ASP A 407 12.55 -18.49 9.26
N GLN A 408 13.87 -18.31 9.24
CA GLN A 408 14.81 -19.39 8.94
C GLN A 408 14.88 -20.47 10.02
N ALA A 409 14.62 -20.11 11.28
CA ALA A 409 14.70 -21.02 12.41
C ALA A 409 13.43 -21.88 12.50
N THR A 410 12.26 -21.27 12.32
CA THR A 410 10.98 -21.99 12.42
C THR A 410 10.46 -22.52 11.08
N LYS A 411 11.07 -22.13 9.95
CA LYS A 411 10.63 -22.48 8.59
C LYS A 411 9.16 -22.13 8.36
N SER A 412 8.76 -20.96 8.86
CA SER A 412 7.38 -20.48 8.80
C SER A 412 7.31 -19.00 8.46
N LEU A 413 6.25 -18.60 7.78
CA LEU A 413 5.86 -17.22 7.54
C LEU A 413 5.00 -16.74 8.71
N LYS A 414 5.38 -15.62 9.32
CA LYS A 414 4.70 -15.04 10.49
C LYS A 414 4.00 -13.74 10.13
N PHE A 415 2.88 -13.50 10.78
CA PHE A 415 2.06 -12.29 10.64
C PHE A 415 1.98 -11.55 12.00
N PRO A 416 3.00 -10.74 12.33
CA PRO A 416 3.05 -9.96 13.57
C PRO A 416 2.17 -8.72 13.53
N LEU A 417 1.54 -8.40 14.66
CA LEU A 417 0.72 -7.21 14.83
C LEU A 417 1.56 -5.94 14.95
N SER A 418 1.20 -4.93 14.16
CA SER A 418 1.75 -3.56 14.21
C SER A 418 0.90 -2.62 15.05
N ARG A 419 -0.33 -3.03 15.42
CA ARG A 419 -1.18 -2.40 16.44
C ARG A 419 -2.06 -3.47 17.10
N PRO A 420 -2.56 -3.24 18.33
CA PRO A 420 -3.42 -4.21 19.00
C PRO A 420 -4.69 -4.55 18.21
N CYS A 421 -5.19 -5.78 18.37
CA CYS A 421 -6.45 -6.27 17.83
C CYS A 421 -7.27 -6.90 18.97
N GLU A 422 -8.47 -6.38 19.22
CA GLU A 422 -9.33 -6.87 20.31
C GLU A 422 -10.03 -8.17 19.93
N ALA A 423 -10.30 -9.02 20.92
CA ALA A 423 -11.09 -10.24 20.73
C ALA A 423 -12.46 -9.90 20.09
N GLY A 424 -12.86 -10.65 19.08
CA GLY A 424 -14.09 -10.38 18.32
C GLY A 424 -13.95 -9.34 17.21
N ALA A 425 -12.83 -8.61 17.11
CA ALA A 425 -12.59 -7.68 16.02
C ALA A 425 -12.03 -8.39 14.78
N GLN A 426 -12.31 -7.83 13.60
CA GLN A 426 -11.67 -8.28 12.36
C GLN A 426 -10.19 -7.87 12.36
N CYS A 427 -9.31 -8.85 12.15
CA CYS A 427 -7.89 -8.63 11.98
C CYS A 427 -7.57 -8.40 10.49
N PHE A 428 -6.94 -7.27 10.18
CA PHE A 428 -6.68 -6.81 8.82
C PHE A 428 -5.19 -6.83 8.51
N LEU A 429 -4.82 -7.20 7.30
CA LEU A 429 -3.44 -7.04 6.80
C LEU A 429 -3.37 -5.96 5.72
N SER A 430 -2.19 -5.38 5.51
CA SER A 430 -2.01 -4.40 4.44
C SER A 430 -1.67 -5.06 3.12
N TYR A 431 -2.52 -4.96 2.10
CA TYR A 431 -2.19 -5.46 0.75
C TYR A 431 -1.08 -4.62 0.09
N GLY A 432 -0.90 -3.38 0.52
CA GLY A 432 0.12 -2.49 0.00
C GLY A 432 -0.34 -1.04 -0.01
N LYS A 433 0.40 -0.21 -0.75
CA LYS A 433 0.11 1.21 -0.99
C LYS A 433 -0.60 1.38 -2.33
N HIS A 434 -1.80 0.83 -2.45
CA HIS A 434 -2.51 0.75 -3.72
C HIS A 434 -3.60 1.81 -3.83
N PRO A 435 -3.73 2.51 -4.97
CA PRO A 435 -4.89 3.35 -5.24
C PRO A 435 -6.15 2.49 -5.44
N GLY A 436 -7.32 3.10 -5.28
CA GLY A 436 -8.62 2.47 -5.43
C GLY A 436 -8.82 1.86 -6.82
N SER A 437 -8.28 2.48 -7.87
CA SER A 437 -8.28 1.91 -9.23
C SER A 437 -7.59 0.54 -9.29
N HIS A 438 -6.48 0.38 -8.58
CA HIS A 438 -5.76 -0.88 -8.47
C HIS A 438 -6.53 -1.91 -7.63
N LEU A 439 -7.09 -1.47 -6.49
CA LEU A 439 -7.88 -2.34 -5.60
C LEU A 439 -9.13 -2.88 -6.30
N ILE A 440 -9.86 -2.03 -7.04
CA ILE A 440 -10.99 -2.47 -7.88
C ILE A 440 -10.52 -3.47 -8.95
N THR A 441 -9.47 -3.11 -9.69
CA THR A 441 -9.03 -3.90 -10.85
C THR A 441 -8.60 -5.32 -10.45
N PHE A 442 -7.87 -5.47 -9.36
CA PHE A 442 -7.21 -6.74 -9.02
C PHE A 442 -7.78 -7.45 -7.79
N TYR A 443 -8.52 -6.75 -6.93
CA TYR A 443 -9.10 -7.33 -5.71
C TYR A 443 -10.63 -7.20 -5.64
N GLY A 444 -11.24 -6.35 -6.47
CA GLY A 444 -12.68 -6.21 -6.55
C GLY A 444 -13.34 -5.47 -5.39
N PHE A 445 -12.60 -4.57 -4.72
CA PHE A 445 -13.17 -3.75 -3.64
C PHE A 445 -12.56 -2.35 -3.60
N LEU A 446 -13.25 -1.44 -2.89
CA LEU A 446 -12.71 -0.17 -2.43
C LEU A 446 -12.72 -0.14 -0.90
N PRO A 447 -11.70 0.45 -0.25
CA PRO A 447 -11.76 0.72 1.18
C PRO A 447 -12.96 1.61 1.52
N ARG A 448 -13.57 1.41 2.69
CA ARG A 448 -14.68 2.26 3.17
C ARG A 448 -14.21 3.65 3.62
N GLU A 449 -12.97 3.73 4.09
CA GLU A 449 -12.32 4.98 4.50
C GLU A 449 -11.61 5.63 3.31
N ASP A 450 -11.34 6.93 3.40
CA ASP A 450 -10.56 7.64 2.39
C ASP A 450 -9.17 7.01 2.24
N ASN A 451 -8.89 6.52 1.03
CA ASN A 451 -7.61 5.90 0.73
C ASN A 451 -6.54 6.99 0.50
N PRO A 452 -5.49 7.08 1.35
CA PRO A 452 -4.46 8.12 1.21
C PRO A 452 -3.63 7.99 -0.07
N TYR A 453 -3.74 6.86 -0.78
CA TYR A 453 -3.04 6.56 -2.02
C TYR A 453 -3.86 6.90 -3.27
N ASP A 454 -5.10 7.40 -3.14
CA ASP A 454 -5.92 7.81 -4.27
C ASP A 454 -5.45 9.15 -4.83
N VAL A 455 -4.81 9.07 -6.00
CA VAL A 455 -4.31 10.22 -6.74
C VAL A 455 -4.75 10.18 -8.20
N ILE A 456 -5.01 11.36 -8.75
CA ILE A 456 -5.31 11.55 -10.16
C ILE A 456 -4.10 12.25 -10.79
N PRO A 457 -3.44 11.64 -11.80
CA PRO A 457 -2.38 12.30 -12.52
C PRO A 457 -2.93 13.43 -13.40
N LEU A 458 -2.21 14.55 -13.46
CA LEU A 458 -2.49 15.71 -14.29
C LEU A 458 -1.27 15.99 -15.16
N ASP A 459 -1.39 15.73 -16.45
CA ASP A 459 -0.36 16.05 -17.43
C ASP A 459 -0.56 17.51 -17.88
N LEU A 460 0.47 18.33 -17.68
CA LEU A 460 0.49 19.75 -18.04
C LEU A 460 1.55 19.98 -19.12
N ASP A 461 1.09 20.49 -20.26
CA ASP A 461 1.95 20.87 -21.37
C ASP A 461 2.37 22.34 -21.23
N THR A 462 3.67 22.60 -21.16
CA THR A 462 4.21 23.96 -21.29
C THR A 462 4.81 24.13 -22.68
N SER A 463 4.24 25.06 -23.46
CA SER A 463 4.84 25.51 -24.71
C SER A 463 5.72 26.72 -24.44
N VAL A 464 7.03 26.57 -24.57
CA VAL A 464 7.95 27.70 -24.56
C VAL A 464 8.02 28.24 -25.99
N HIS A 465 7.45 29.42 -26.22
CA HIS A 465 7.72 30.16 -27.46
C HIS A 465 9.06 30.87 -27.29
N GLU A 466 10.14 30.30 -27.82
CA GLU A 466 11.38 31.03 -27.99
C GLU A 466 11.16 32.06 -29.11
N GLU A 467 10.97 33.33 -28.74
CA GLU A 467 11.10 34.46 -29.67
C GLU A 467 12.57 34.67 -30.01
N ASP A 468 13.17 33.74 -30.76
CA ASP A 468 14.36 34.04 -31.53
C ASP A 468 14.08 33.73 -32.99
N GLY A 469 14.07 34.79 -33.80
CA GLY A 469 13.71 34.76 -35.20
C GLY A 469 14.73 33.98 -36.02
N THR A 470 14.61 32.65 -36.07
CA THR A 470 14.80 31.77 -37.22
C THR A 470 14.77 30.30 -36.76
N ALA A 471 13.76 29.57 -37.24
CA ALA A 471 13.40 28.18 -36.93
C ALA A 471 12.61 27.97 -35.61
N GLN A 472 11.27 27.87 -35.74
CA GLN A 472 10.39 27.41 -34.68
C GLN A 472 10.65 25.92 -34.36
N SER A 473 11.47 25.62 -33.36
CA SER A 473 11.38 24.35 -32.64
C SER A 473 10.55 24.56 -31.39
N VAL A 474 9.27 24.20 -31.44
CA VAL A 474 8.43 24.14 -30.23
C VAL A 474 8.90 22.92 -29.42
N SER A 475 9.72 23.15 -28.40
CA SER A 475 9.97 22.14 -27.38
C SER A 475 8.76 22.12 -26.44
N THR A 476 7.94 21.07 -26.54
CA THR A 476 6.89 20.81 -25.56
C THR A 476 7.49 19.97 -24.44
N SER A 477 7.53 20.50 -23.21
CA SER A 477 7.81 19.69 -22.04
C SER A 477 6.50 19.33 -21.36
N VAL A 478 6.22 18.03 -21.25
CA VAL A 478 5.10 17.53 -20.46
C VAL A 478 5.58 17.33 -19.03
N THR A 479 4.91 17.97 -18.08
CA THR A 479 5.14 17.76 -16.65
C THR A 479 3.89 17.18 -16.01
N THR A 480 4.03 16.07 -15.31
CA THR A 480 2.90 15.46 -14.61
C THR A 480 2.90 15.82 -13.14
N HIS A 481 1.75 16.30 -12.70
CA HIS A 481 1.44 16.58 -11.32
C HIS A 481 0.36 15.63 -10.81
N MET A 482 0.10 15.66 -9.51
CA MET A 482 -0.90 14.81 -8.88
C MET A 482 -1.89 15.65 -8.09
N VAL A 483 -3.15 15.24 -8.06
CA VAL A 483 -4.17 15.78 -7.15
C VAL A 483 -4.85 14.64 -6.41
N ARG A 484 -5.36 14.90 -5.21
CA ARG A 484 -6.19 13.93 -4.49
C ARG A 484 -7.64 14.05 -4.96
N GLY A 485 -8.30 12.91 -5.12
CA GLY A 485 -9.74 12.88 -5.44
C GLY A 485 -10.61 13.39 -4.30
N THR A 486 -10.13 13.28 -3.06
CA THR A 486 -10.77 13.81 -1.85
C THR A 486 -10.09 15.10 -1.39
N TRP A 487 -10.90 16.13 -1.13
CA TRP A 487 -10.44 17.44 -0.67
C TRP A 487 -10.02 17.36 0.81
N LEU A 488 -8.75 17.07 1.07
CA LEU A 488 -8.20 17.01 2.42
C LEU A 488 -7.36 18.27 2.71
N CYS A 489 -8.00 19.40 2.99
CA CYS A 489 -7.27 20.58 3.49
C CYS A 489 -6.95 20.38 4.98
N ARG A 490 -5.67 20.20 5.32
CA ARG A 490 -5.20 20.07 6.71
C ARG A 490 -4.46 21.30 7.24
N SER A 491 -4.15 22.27 6.37
CA SER A 491 -3.35 23.44 6.74
C SER A 491 -4.22 24.59 7.28
N ARG A 492 -3.66 25.34 8.23
CA ARG A 492 -4.22 26.61 8.74
C ARG A 492 -3.74 27.84 7.94
N GLY A 493 -2.96 27.63 6.87
CA GLY A 493 -2.47 28.69 5.98
C GLY A 493 -3.55 29.22 5.01
N PRO A 494 -3.21 30.16 4.12
CA PRO A 494 -4.14 30.65 3.10
C PRO A 494 -4.71 29.46 2.30
N PRO A 495 -6.00 29.51 1.89
CA PRO A 495 -6.65 28.38 1.25
C PRO A 495 -5.92 28.03 -0.04
N THR A 496 -5.11 26.97 -0.01
CA THR A 496 -4.47 26.43 -1.22
C THR A 496 -5.45 25.67 -2.09
N TYR A 497 -6.75 25.72 -1.77
CA TYR A 497 -7.81 24.92 -2.38
C TYR A 497 -7.38 23.46 -2.56
N GLY A 498 -6.68 22.89 -1.57
CA GLY A 498 -6.23 21.49 -1.61
C GLY A 498 -5.17 21.16 -2.69
N LEU A 499 -4.64 22.14 -3.43
CA LEU A 499 -3.58 21.89 -4.40
C LEU A 499 -2.25 21.61 -3.69
N PRO A 500 -1.49 20.57 -4.09
CA PRO A 500 -0.22 20.24 -3.48
C PRO A 500 0.86 21.28 -3.80
N PRO A 501 1.83 21.52 -2.89
CA PRO A 501 2.84 22.56 -3.07
C PRO A 501 3.62 22.46 -4.40
N PRO A 502 4.04 21.28 -4.88
CA PRO A 502 4.72 21.18 -6.17
C PRO A 502 3.86 21.66 -7.36
N LEU A 503 2.55 21.32 -7.37
CA LEU A 503 1.62 21.78 -8.41
C LEU A 503 1.38 23.29 -8.31
N LEU A 504 1.19 23.81 -7.11
CA LEU A 504 0.98 25.24 -6.91
C LEU A 504 2.21 26.06 -7.37
N SER A 505 3.41 25.60 -7.04
CA SER A 505 4.65 26.23 -7.51
C SER A 505 4.79 26.18 -9.03
N HIS A 506 4.45 25.05 -9.66
CA HIS A 506 4.44 24.93 -11.11
C HIS A 506 3.46 25.91 -11.77
N LEU A 507 2.22 25.99 -11.26
CA LEU A 507 1.21 26.89 -11.80
C LEU A 507 1.61 28.37 -11.64
N ARG A 508 2.21 28.76 -10.51
CA ARG A 508 2.72 30.12 -10.29
C ARG A 508 3.83 30.49 -11.30
N ALA A 509 4.77 29.57 -11.51
CA ALA A 509 5.85 29.75 -12.47
C ALA A 509 5.30 29.85 -13.91
N ALA A 510 4.38 28.96 -14.29
CA ALA A 510 3.76 28.98 -15.62
C ALA A 510 2.95 30.26 -15.90
N LEU A 511 2.40 30.87 -14.86
CA LEU A 511 1.63 32.12 -14.95
C LEU A 511 2.47 33.39 -14.76
N ASN A 512 3.81 33.28 -14.68
CA ASN A 512 4.73 34.40 -14.42
C ASN A 512 4.37 35.23 -13.17
N CYS A 513 3.79 34.60 -12.15
CA CYS A 513 3.42 35.29 -10.91
C CYS A 513 4.63 35.75 -10.07
N ASP A 514 5.86 35.35 -10.42
CA ASP A 514 7.08 35.68 -9.69
C ASP A 514 7.67 37.08 -10.02
N HIS A 515 7.03 37.85 -10.91
CA HIS A 515 7.57 39.14 -11.37
C HIS A 515 6.89 40.42 -10.87
N ASN A 516 5.92 40.38 -9.96
CA ASN A 516 5.34 41.62 -9.41
C ASN A 516 4.80 41.46 -7.97
N GLU A 517 5.69 41.27 -7.00
CA GLU A 517 5.42 41.70 -5.64
C GLU A 517 6.52 42.67 -5.19
N SER A 518 6.43 43.91 -5.68
CA SER A 518 6.86 45.02 -4.84
C SER A 518 5.87 45.07 -3.67
N THR A 519 6.41 44.93 -2.47
CA THR A 519 5.70 44.98 -1.19
C THR A 519 4.81 46.23 -1.13
N PRO A 520 3.49 46.08 -0.88
CA PRO A 520 2.74 47.12 -0.21
C PRO A 520 2.47 46.69 1.23
N GLU A 521 2.48 47.69 2.08
CA GLU A 521 2.18 47.61 3.50
C GLU A 521 0.83 46.96 3.78
N ALA A 522 0.69 46.48 5.02
CA ALA A 522 -0.54 45.94 5.58
C ALA A 522 -1.76 46.82 5.26
N ASP A 523 -2.77 46.17 4.69
CA ASP A 523 -4.21 46.51 4.60
C ASP A 523 -4.73 46.43 3.16
N GLY A 524 -5.37 45.31 2.83
CA GLY A 524 -6.07 45.14 1.56
C GLY A 524 -6.48 43.70 1.32
N GLU A 525 -7.77 43.42 1.48
CA GLU A 525 -8.41 42.17 1.08
C GLU A 525 -7.98 41.77 -0.35
N CYS A 526 -7.44 40.56 -0.50
CA CYS A 526 -7.10 40.00 -1.79
C CYS A 526 -8.36 39.87 -2.67
N GLU A 527 -8.41 40.58 -3.81
CA GLU A 527 -9.53 40.61 -4.76
C GLU A 527 -9.82 39.27 -5.48
N LEU A 528 -9.21 38.16 -5.05
CA LEU A 528 -9.64 36.81 -5.41
C LEU A 528 -10.97 36.40 -4.74
N GLY A 529 -11.42 37.15 -3.72
CA GLY A 529 -12.60 36.81 -2.91
C GLY A 529 -13.97 37.31 -3.41
N ARG A 530 -14.06 38.24 -4.37
CA ARG A 530 -15.35 38.87 -4.76
C ARG A 530 -16.03 38.28 -6.00
N CYS A 531 -15.33 37.53 -6.85
CA CYS A 531 -15.95 36.93 -8.03
C CYS A 531 -16.68 35.61 -7.76
N ALA A 532 -16.46 34.98 -6.60
CA ALA A 532 -17.11 33.70 -6.24
C ALA A 532 -18.51 33.87 -5.61
N SER A 533 -18.87 35.07 -5.12
CA SER A 533 -20.13 35.29 -4.39
C SER A 533 -21.28 35.78 -5.27
N ALA A 534 -21.03 36.23 -6.50
CA ALA A 534 -22.07 36.79 -7.37
C ALA A 534 -22.85 35.75 -8.21
N GLY A 535 -22.49 34.46 -8.16
CA GLY A 535 -23.15 33.39 -8.91
C GLY A 535 -24.11 32.50 -8.11
N LEU A 536 -24.27 32.74 -6.80
CA LEU A 536 -24.95 31.82 -5.87
C LEU A 536 -26.38 32.26 -5.49
N GLN A 537 -27.15 32.77 -6.45
CA GLN A 537 -28.60 32.94 -6.27
C GLN A 537 -29.36 32.36 -7.47
N GLY A 538 -29.77 31.10 -7.34
CA GLY A 538 -30.81 30.52 -8.18
C GLY A 538 -30.55 29.08 -8.65
N SER A 539 -30.74 28.10 -7.78
CA SER A 539 -31.48 26.88 -8.15
C SER A 539 -31.85 26.08 -6.90
N SER A 540 -33.13 25.72 -6.84
CA SER A 540 -33.78 25.00 -5.76
C SER A 540 -33.57 23.49 -5.85
N GLU A 541 -33.52 22.87 -4.68
CA GLU A 541 -33.70 21.46 -4.33
C GLU A 541 -34.15 20.45 -5.41
N LYS A 542 -33.47 19.28 -5.33
CA LYS A 542 -33.71 17.97 -5.95
C LYS A 542 -33.00 17.70 -7.27
N ASP A 543 -31.72 17.30 -7.15
CA ASP A 543 -31.13 16.17 -7.87
C ASP A 543 -29.73 15.85 -7.29
N ASN A 544 -29.55 14.65 -6.74
CA ASN A 544 -28.27 14.17 -6.18
C ASN A 544 -27.35 13.65 -7.30
N PHE A 545 -26.84 14.55 -8.13
CA PHE A 545 -25.64 14.32 -8.93
C PHE A 545 -24.48 15.10 -8.32
N VAL A 546 -23.38 14.40 -8.07
CA VAL A 546 -22.10 15.01 -7.68
C VAL A 546 -21.64 15.90 -8.82
N HIS A 547 -22.02 17.18 -8.77
CA HIS A 547 -21.38 18.20 -9.59
C HIS A 547 -19.95 18.34 -9.06
N CYS A 548 -19.00 17.69 -9.74
CA CYS A 548 -17.60 18.07 -9.68
C CYS A 548 -17.52 19.54 -10.09
N TYR A 549 -17.41 20.44 -9.10
CA TYR A 549 -17.10 21.83 -9.35
C TYR A 549 -15.68 21.90 -9.92
N PHE A 550 -15.59 21.83 -11.26
CA PHE A 550 -14.39 22.16 -11.97
C PHE A 550 -13.99 23.58 -11.58
N LEU A 551 -12.78 23.71 -11.02
CA LEU A 551 -12.15 24.99 -10.81
C LEU A 551 -12.01 25.65 -12.18
N TRP A 552 -12.92 26.57 -12.51
CA TRP A 552 -12.78 27.45 -13.67
C TRP A 552 -11.67 28.46 -13.33
N LEU A 553 -10.42 28.04 -13.54
CA LEU A 553 -9.31 28.99 -13.69
C LEU A 553 -9.55 29.74 -14.98
N ARG A 554 -10.17 30.92 -14.88
CA ARG A 554 -10.33 31.84 -16.00
C ARG A 554 -8.96 32.43 -16.32
N ILE A 555 -8.17 31.69 -17.11
CA ILE A 555 -6.94 32.19 -17.72
C ILE A 555 -7.38 33.09 -18.87
N GLY A 556 -7.26 34.40 -18.70
CA GLY A 556 -7.57 35.36 -19.73
C GLY A 556 -6.83 36.66 -19.47
N ASN A 557 -5.94 37.01 -20.41
CA ASN A 557 -5.45 38.37 -20.59
C ASN A 557 -6.64 39.33 -20.72
N ALA A 558 -6.60 40.42 -19.96
CA ALA A 558 -7.28 41.66 -20.29
C ALA A 558 -6.22 42.71 -20.60
#